data_AF-A0AAN4NUR1-F1
#
_entry.id   AF-A0AAN4NUR1-F1
#
_cell.length_a   1.000
_cell.length_b   1.000
_cell.length_c   1.000
_cell.angle_alpha   90.00
_cell.angle_beta   90.00
_cell.angle_gamma   90.00
#
_symmetry.space_group_name_H-M   'P 1'
#
loop_
_entity.id
_entity.type
_entity.pdbx_description
1 polymer ?
#
loop_
_entity_poly.entity_id
_entity_poly.type
_entity_poly.pdbx_seq_one_letter_code
_entity_poly.pdbx_strand_id
1 'polypeptide(L)'
;MTAFRAAFKAYRLHQVLLLPRFVRLTIALGLATAVFPVDAEYYFNPRFLSNDLAESVDLSAFTKGREAPPGTYRIDIYLNDEFMTSRDITFIADDNNADLIPCLSTDLLVSLGIKKSALLDNKEHSAEKHVPDNSACTPLQDRLVDASTEFDVGQQHLSLSVPQIYVGRMARGYVSPDLWEEGINAGLLNYSFNGNSINNRSNHNAGKSNYAYLNLQSGINIGSWRLRDNSTWSYNSGSSNSSDSNKWQHINTSAERDIIPLRSRLTVGDSYTDGDIFDSVNFRGLKINSTEAMLPDSQHGFAPVIHGIARGTAQVSVKQNGYDVYQTTVPPGPFTIDDINSAANGGDLQVTIKEADGSIQTL
;
A
#
# COMPACT_ATOMS: atom_id res chain seq x y z
N MET A 1 49.80 -52.37 87.32
CA MET A 1 50.93 -51.74 86.61
C MET A 1 50.51 -50.32 86.23
N THR A 2 51.29 -49.32 86.67
CA THR A 2 51.44 -47.94 86.12
C THR A 2 50.16 -47.13 85.82
N ALA A 3 49.73 -46.20 86.68
CA ALA A 3 50.22 -44.83 86.91
C ALA A 3 49.98 -43.85 85.74
N PHE A 4 49.13 -42.82 85.91
CA PHE A 4 49.56 -41.42 86.06
C PHE A 4 48.38 -40.46 86.34
N ARG A 5 48.69 -39.43 87.15
CA ARG A 5 47.84 -38.33 87.62
C ARG A 5 47.50 -37.32 86.51
N ALA A 6 46.37 -36.62 86.64
CA ALA A 6 46.33 -35.15 86.71
C ALA A 6 44.94 -34.66 87.18
N ALA A 7 44.94 -33.74 88.14
CA ALA A 7 43.75 -33.10 88.71
C ALA A 7 43.39 -31.84 87.90
N PHE A 8 42.10 -31.47 87.82
CA PHE A 8 41.68 -30.07 87.78
C PHE A 8 40.22 -29.92 88.27
N LYS A 9 40.01 -28.83 89.00
CA LYS A 9 38.86 -28.43 89.82
C LYS A 9 37.95 -27.51 89.01
N ALA A 10 36.61 -27.61 89.08
CA ALA A 10 35.69 -26.45 89.00
C ALA A 10 34.18 -26.80 88.90
N TYR A 11 33.43 -26.28 89.88
CA TYR A 11 32.14 -25.58 89.82
C TYR A 11 30.85 -26.23 89.24
N ARG A 12 29.88 -26.38 90.15
CA ARG A 12 28.42 -26.47 89.91
C ARG A 12 27.90 -25.14 89.32
N LEU A 13 27.05 -25.22 88.30
CA LEU A 13 26.10 -24.15 87.95
C LEU A 13 24.69 -24.73 87.80
N HIS A 14 23.73 -24.15 88.53
CA HIS A 14 22.29 -24.35 88.36
C HIS A 14 21.81 -23.63 87.09
N GLN A 15 21.06 -24.33 86.24
CA GLN A 15 20.28 -23.73 85.16
C GLN A 15 18.95 -23.21 85.72
N VAL A 16 18.66 -21.92 85.50
CA VAL A 16 17.34 -21.32 85.72
C VAL A 16 16.83 -20.77 84.38
N LEU A 17 15.63 -21.21 84.00
CA LEU A 17 14.84 -20.73 82.86
C LEU A 17 14.50 -19.24 82.99
N LEU A 18 14.77 -18.44 81.94
CA LEU A 18 14.07 -17.17 81.68
C LEU A 18 14.05 -16.87 80.17
N LEU A 19 13.04 -17.34 79.44
CA LEU A 19 12.73 -16.86 78.07
C LEU A 19 11.27 -17.18 77.69
N PRO A 20 10.36 -16.19 77.76
CA PRO A 20 9.30 -16.13 76.74
C PRO A 20 8.91 -14.71 76.27
N ARG A 21 9.56 -13.64 76.76
CA ARG A 21 9.12 -12.25 76.45
C ARG A 21 9.70 -11.65 75.16
N PHE A 22 10.86 -12.12 74.68
CA PHE A 22 11.50 -11.54 73.49
C PHE A 22 10.96 -12.06 72.14
N VAL A 23 10.34 -13.24 72.12
CA VAL A 23 9.83 -13.85 70.87
C VAL A 23 8.51 -13.21 70.40
N ARG A 24 7.71 -12.64 71.31
CA ARG A 24 6.47 -11.95 70.93
C ARG A 24 6.71 -10.56 70.32
N LEU A 25 7.82 -9.91 70.66
CA LEU A 25 8.16 -8.58 70.16
C LEU A 25 8.71 -8.63 68.72
N THR A 26 9.40 -9.71 68.34
CA THR A 26 9.93 -9.90 66.98
C THR A 26 8.85 -10.25 65.96
N ILE A 27 7.79 -10.97 66.36
CA ILE A 27 6.65 -11.27 65.48
C ILE A 27 5.79 -10.02 65.23
N ALA A 28 5.59 -9.17 66.25
CA ALA A 28 4.84 -7.93 66.11
C ALA A 28 5.57 -6.90 65.22
N LEU A 29 6.91 -6.87 65.23
CA LEU A 29 7.71 -5.99 64.38
C LEU A 29 7.79 -6.50 62.92
N GLY A 30 7.71 -7.81 62.71
CA GLY A 30 7.62 -8.41 61.36
C GLY A 30 6.33 -8.06 60.63
N LEU A 31 5.17 -8.02 61.32
CA LEU A 31 3.91 -7.61 60.69
C LEU A 31 3.83 -6.11 60.35
N ALA A 32 4.62 -5.25 61.01
CA ALA A 32 4.65 -3.82 60.73
C ALA A 32 5.51 -3.43 59.51
N THR A 33 6.20 -4.40 58.89
CA THR A 33 7.01 -4.20 57.68
C THR A 33 6.41 -4.82 56.43
N ALA A 34 5.13 -5.20 56.48
CA ALA A 34 4.36 -5.52 55.28
C ALA A 34 4.16 -4.24 54.45
N VAL A 35 5.12 -3.96 53.57
CA VAL A 35 4.99 -2.97 52.52
C VAL A 35 3.96 -3.52 51.55
N PHE A 36 2.70 -3.12 51.71
CA PHE A 36 1.71 -3.32 50.68
C PHE A 36 2.15 -2.48 49.47
N PRO A 37 2.23 -3.05 48.25
CA PRO A 37 2.41 -2.24 47.06
C PRO A 37 1.22 -1.28 46.99
N VAL A 38 1.50 0.01 47.15
CA VAL A 38 0.53 1.07 46.87
C VAL A 38 0.67 1.37 45.40
N ASP A 39 -0.21 0.78 44.58
CA ASP A 39 -0.36 1.21 43.20
C ASP A 39 -1.10 2.56 43.20
N ALA A 40 -0.38 3.61 42.83
CA ALA A 40 -0.96 4.92 42.58
C ALA A 40 -1.38 4.96 41.10
N GLU A 41 -2.65 4.63 40.84
CA GLU A 41 -3.23 4.80 39.50
C GLU A 41 -3.45 6.31 39.22
N TYR A 42 -3.18 6.76 38.00
CA TYR A 42 -3.39 8.16 37.63
C TYR A 42 -4.89 8.49 37.71
N TYR A 43 -5.26 9.61 38.34
CA TYR A 43 -6.65 10.05 38.46
C TYR A 43 -6.82 11.42 37.81
N PHE A 44 -7.67 11.49 36.78
CA PHE A 44 -8.06 12.74 36.15
C PHE A 44 -9.33 13.27 36.79
N ASN A 45 -9.25 14.47 37.36
CA ASN A 45 -10.40 15.09 38.01
C ASN A 45 -11.34 15.71 36.93
N PRO A 46 -12.57 15.18 36.74
CA PRO A 46 -13.48 15.65 35.68
C PRO A 46 -13.94 17.10 35.88
N ARG A 47 -13.78 17.66 37.09
CA ARG A 47 -14.13 19.06 37.41
C ARG A 47 -13.24 20.09 36.70
N PHE A 48 -12.13 19.66 36.09
CA PHE A 48 -11.33 20.53 35.23
C PHE A 48 -11.94 20.70 33.83
N LEU A 49 -12.88 19.84 33.41
CA LEU A 49 -13.52 19.89 32.09
C LEU A 49 -14.89 20.58 32.11
N SER A 50 -15.66 20.42 33.19
CA SER A 50 -16.93 21.15 33.36
C SER A 50 -17.17 21.53 34.82
N ASN A 51 -17.83 22.68 35.03
CA ASN A 51 -18.28 23.14 36.35
C ASN A 51 -19.62 22.54 36.77
N ASP A 52 -20.27 21.75 35.90
CA ASP A 52 -21.58 21.18 36.16
C ASP A 52 -21.46 19.82 36.86
N LEU A 53 -22.09 19.70 38.02
CA LEU A 53 -22.05 18.50 38.87
C LEU A 53 -22.86 17.33 38.28
N ALA A 54 -23.72 17.60 37.29
CA ALA A 54 -24.56 16.60 36.63
C ALA A 54 -23.89 15.93 35.41
N GLU A 55 -22.84 16.53 34.86
CA GLU A 55 -22.06 15.98 33.73
C GLU A 55 -20.76 15.35 34.23
N SER A 56 -20.86 14.23 34.94
CA SER A 56 -19.67 13.44 35.26
C SER A 56 -19.18 12.72 34.00
N VAL A 57 -18.18 13.29 33.32
CA VAL A 57 -17.49 12.65 32.19
C VAL A 57 -16.62 11.50 32.73
N ASP A 58 -16.77 10.31 32.15
CA ASP A 58 -15.92 9.15 32.46
C ASP A 58 -14.54 9.32 31.82
N LEU A 59 -13.53 9.57 32.65
CA LEU A 59 -12.13 9.72 32.24
C LEU A 59 -11.29 8.47 32.51
N SER A 60 -11.90 7.35 32.93
CA SER A 60 -11.21 6.09 33.22
C SER A 60 -10.48 5.51 32.01
N ALA A 61 -10.85 5.92 30.79
CA ALA A 61 -10.12 5.54 29.59
C ALA A 61 -8.68 6.10 29.59
N PHE A 62 -8.49 7.34 30.05
CA PHE A 62 -7.22 8.08 30.00
C PHE A 62 -6.30 7.78 31.19
N THR A 63 -6.83 7.29 32.31
CA THR A 63 -6.05 6.98 33.53
C THR A 63 -4.98 5.91 33.31
N LYS A 64 -5.16 5.07 32.28
CA LYS A 64 -4.21 4.02 31.88
C LYS A 64 -3.24 4.43 30.78
N GLY A 65 -3.16 5.72 30.45
CA GLY A 65 -2.24 6.24 29.43
C GLY A 65 -2.78 6.24 28.00
N ARG A 66 -4.08 5.92 27.79
CA ARG A 66 -4.69 6.04 26.46
C ARG A 66 -4.97 7.49 26.10
N GLU A 67 -4.78 7.80 24.83
CA GLU A 67 -5.05 9.12 24.25
C GLU A 67 -6.48 9.28 23.72
N ALA A 68 -7.20 8.17 23.48
CA ALA A 68 -8.58 8.16 23.01
C ALA A 68 -9.39 6.98 23.57
N PRO A 69 -10.73 7.13 23.70
CA PRO A 69 -11.63 6.02 24.01
C PRO A 69 -11.82 5.09 22.80
N PRO A 70 -12.29 3.83 23.00
CA PRO A 70 -12.74 2.98 21.91
C PRO A 70 -13.89 3.63 21.12
N GLY A 71 -13.87 3.50 19.80
CA GLY A 71 -14.81 4.22 18.94
C GLY A 71 -14.45 4.10 17.47
N THR A 72 -15.21 4.79 16.62
CA THR A 72 -14.91 4.87 15.18
C THR A 72 -14.34 6.24 14.87
N TYR A 73 -13.18 6.25 14.20
CA TYR A 73 -12.44 7.47 13.86
C TYR A 73 -12.19 7.50 12.36
N ARG A 74 -12.41 8.67 11.76
CA ARG A 74 -11.94 8.95 10.40
C ARG A 74 -10.45 9.22 10.47
N ILE A 75 -9.65 8.38 9.83
CA ILE A 75 -8.20 8.43 9.93
C ILE A 75 -7.52 8.23 8.57
N ASP A 76 -6.32 8.77 8.44
CA ASP A 76 -5.42 8.50 7.34
C ASP A 76 -4.58 7.26 7.67
N ILE A 77 -4.61 6.27 6.77
CA ILE A 77 -3.92 4.99 6.93
C ILE A 77 -2.64 5.03 6.11
N TYR A 78 -1.52 4.79 6.78
CA TYR A 78 -0.19 4.69 6.18
C TYR A 78 0.32 3.26 6.28
N LEU A 79 0.95 2.76 5.22
CA LEU A 79 1.63 1.46 5.20
C LEU A 79 3.11 1.70 4.92
N ASN A 80 3.98 1.37 5.87
CA ASN A 80 5.43 1.61 5.78
C ASN A 80 5.77 3.06 5.36
N ASP A 81 5.16 4.03 6.06
CA ASP A 81 5.28 5.48 5.82
C ASP A 81 4.69 6.02 4.51
N GLU A 82 4.02 5.18 3.71
CA GLU A 82 3.31 5.59 2.49
C GLU A 82 1.81 5.80 2.77
N PHE A 83 1.27 6.95 2.38
CA PHE A 83 -0.15 7.23 2.49
C PHE A 83 -0.95 6.32 1.54
N MET A 84 -1.93 5.60 2.08
CA MET A 84 -2.74 4.67 1.30
C MET A 84 -4.14 5.20 1.03
N THR A 85 -4.86 5.58 2.09
CA THR A 85 -6.28 5.99 2.00
C THR A 85 -6.75 6.61 3.31
N SER A 86 -7.88 7.32 3.26
CA SER A 86 -8.59 7.83 4.45
C SER A 86 -9.91 7.08 4.64
N ARG A 87 -10.12 6.44 5.78
CA ARG A 87 -11.34 5.66 6.07
C ARG A 87 -11.75 5.75 7.53
N ASP A 88 -13.00 5.40 7.78
CA ASP A 88 -13.53 5.23 9.13
C ASP A 88 -13.12 3.85 9.66
N ILE A 89 -12.31 3.84 10.71
CA ILE A 89 -11.81 2.63 11.37
C ILE A 89 -12.34 2.57 12.79
N THR A 90 -12.88 1.40 13.14
CA THR A 90 -13.31 1.10 14.51
C THR A 90 -12.12 0.61 15.33
N PHE A 91 -11.93 1.19 16.51
CA PHE A 91 -10.92 0.80 17.48
C PHE A 91 -11.60 0.20 18.71
N ILE A 92 -11.11 -0.96 19.14
CA ILE A 92 -11.55 -1.63 20.38
C ILE A 92 -10.46 -1.55 21.44
N ALA A 93 -10.83 -1.65 22.71
CA ALA A 93 -9.83 -1.81 23.77
C ALA A 93 -9.23 -3.22 23.75
N ASP A 94 -7.94 -3.33 24.05
CA ASP A 94 -7.28 -4.61 24.34
C ASP A 94 -7.78 -5.22 25.67
N ASP A 95 -7.38 -6.48 25.94
CA ASP A 95 -7.82 -7.24 27.13
C ASP A 95 -7.49 -6.52 28.46
N ASN A 96 -6.40 -5.73 28.50
CA ASN A 96 -5.98 -4.98 29.69
C ASN A 96 -6.56 -3.55 29.76
N ASN A 97 -7.32 -3.15 28.74
CA ASN A 97 -7.89 -1.82 28.56
C ASN A 97 -6.82 -0.72 28.57
N ALA A 98 -5.62 -1.05 28.09
CA ALA A 98 -4.43 -0.20 28.03
C ALA A 98 -4.20 0.37 26.62
N ASP A 99 -4.52 -0.38 25.56
CA ASP A 99 -4.26 0.00 24.17
C ASP A 99 -5.52 -0.06 23.29
N LEU A 100 -5.48 0.62 22.15
CA LEU A 100 -6.52 0.58 21.11
C LEU A 100 -6.09 -0.31 19.95
N ILE A 101 -6.90 -1.33 19.65
CA ILE A 101 -6.69 -2.24 18.53
C ILE A 101 -7.55 -1.77 17.35
N PRO A 102 -6.95 -1.42 16.19
CA PRO A 102 -7.70 -1.10 14.99
C PRO A 102 -8.34 -2.36 14.40
N CYS A 103 -9.64 -2.31 14.10
CA CYS A 103 -10.34 -3.38 13.40
C CYS A 103 -10.10 -3.27 11.88
N LEU A 104 -9.09 -3.99 11.39
CA LEU A 104 -8.69 -4.04 9.99
C LEU A 104 -9.22 -5.30 9.31
N SER A 105 -10.23 -5.17 8.45
CA SER A 105 -10.77 -6.32 7.69
C SER A 105 -9.73 -6.89 6.72
N THR A 106 -9.85 -8.18 6.38
CA THR A 106 -8.97 -8.81 5.39
C THR A 106 -9.03 -8.10 4.04
N ASP A 107 -10.22 -7.69 3.60
CA ASP A 107 -10.38 -6.97 2.33
C ASP A 107 -9.70 -5.59 2.38
N LEU A 108 -9.77 -4.89 3.51
CA LEU A 108 -9.04 -3.65 3.70
C LEU A 108 -7.54 -3.88 3.61
N LEU A 109 -6.98 -4.83 4.37
CA LEU A 109 -5.54 -5.14 4.33
C LEU A 109 -5.07 -5.50 2.92
N VAL A 110 -5.86 -6.28 2.17
CA VAL A 110 -5.57 -6.60 0.76
C VAL A 110 -5.62 -5.37 -0.14
N SER A 111 -6.60 -4.47 0.06
CA SER A 111 -6.70 -3.21 -0.69
C SER A 111 -5.54 -2.25 -0.39
N LEU A 112 -4.99 -2.30 0.83
CA LEU A 112 -3.76 -1.59 1.23
C LEU A 112 -2.50 -2.23 0.64
N GLY A 113 -2.63 -3.33 -0.12
CA GLY A 113 -1.52 -3.97 -0.79
C GLY A 113 -0.98 -5.20 -0.07
N ILE A 114 -1.47 -5.60 1.11
CA ILE A 114 -0.97 -6.82 1.78
C ILE A 114 -1.41 -8.08 1.01
N LYS A 115 -0.49 -8.99 0.74
CA LYS A 115 -0.75 -10.23 -0.01
C LYS A 115 -1.80 -11.06 0.71
N LYS A 116 -2.84 -11.45 -0.02
CA LYS A 116 -3.87 -12.35 0.49
C LYS A 116 -3.31 -13.68 0.99
N SER A 117 -2.27 -14.23 0.36
CA SER A 117 -1.60 -15.45 0.81
C SER A 117 -0.98 -15.30 2.20
N ALA A 118 -0.32 -14.18 2.47
CA ALA A 118 0.30 -13.89 3.77
C ALA A 118 -0.73 -13.86 4.92
N LEU A 119 -1.95 -13.39 4.63
CA LEU A 119 -3.04 -13.34 5.61
C LEU A 119 -3.72 -14.71 5.84
N LEU A 120 -3.51 -15.67 4.94
CA LEU A 120 -4.10 -17.01 5.00
C LEU A 120 -3.15 -18.04 5.63
N ASP A 121 -1.85 -17.89 5.42
CA ASP A 121 -0.82 -18.85 5.89
C ASP A 121 -0.68 -18.87 7.43
N ASN A 122 -1.02 -17.78 8.12
CA ASN A 122 -0.87 -17.67 9.58
C ASN A 122 -1.98 -18.36 10.41
N LYS A 123 -2.89 -19.11 9.77
CA LYS A 123 -3.86 -19.96 10.50
C LYS A 123 -3.21 -21.07 11.33
N GLU A 124 -1.97 -21.47 11.03
CA GLU A 124 -1.26 -22.48 11.83
C GLU A 124 -0.75 -21.96 13.18
N HIS A 125 -0.58 -20.64 13.37
CA HIS A 125 -0.16 -20.06 14.65
C HIS A 125 -1.30 -19.67 15.59
N SER A 126 -2.56 -19.72 15.13
CA SER A 126 -3.75 -19.38 15.93
C SER A 126 -4.43 -20.60 16.57
N ALA A 127 -3.76 -21.76 16.64
CA ALA A 127 -4.36 -23.04 17.04
C ALA A 127 -4.84 -23.15 18.51
N GLU A 128 -4.82 -22.08 19.31
CA GLU A 128 -5.23 -22.18 20.72
C GLU A 128 -6.13 -21.05 21.28
N LYS A 129 -6.60 -20.11 20.45
CA LYS A 129 -7.66 -19.18 20.88
C LYS A 129 -8.83 -19.26 19.92
N HIS A 130 -10.01 -19.59 20.44
CA HIS A 130 -11.29 -19.44 19.73
C HIS A 130 -11.37 -18.01 19.19
N VAL A 131 -11.13 -17.83 17.89
CA VAL A 131 -11.34 -16.56 17.19
C VAL A 131 -12.84 -16.46 16.92
N PRO A 132 -13.59 -15.56 17.58
CA PRO A 132 -14.97 -15.29 17.21
C PRO A 132 -15.01 -14.65 15.81
N ASP A 133 -16.18 -14.60 15.17
CA ASP A 133 -16.47 -14.09 13.82
C ASP A 133 -15.89 -12.71 13.41
N ASN A 134 -15.12 -12.03 14.27
CA ASN A 134 -14.47 -10.74 14.03
C ASN A 134 -12.96 -10.85 13.83
N SER A 135 -12.49 -11.62 12.84
CA SER A 135 -11.06 -11.66 12.46
C SER A 135 -10.47 -10.29 12.08
N ALA A 136 -11.32 -9.29 11.86
CA ALA A 136 -10.93 -7.91 11.59
C ALA A 136 -10.32 -7.23 12.82
N CYS A 137 -10.76 -7.55 14.03
CA CYS A 137 -10.33 -6.88 15.26
C CYS A 137 -9.21 -7.61 16.01
N THR A 138 -8.49 -8.49 15.32
CA THR A 138 -7.30 -9.15 15.84
C THR A 138 -6.08 -8.24 15.62
N PRO A 139 -5.19 -8.07 16.61
CA PRO A 139 -3.94 -7.32 16.45
C PRO A 139 -3.20 -7.75 15.17
N LEU A 140 -2.68 -6.77 14.42
CA LEU A 140 -1.98 -7.06 13.16
C LEU A 140 -0.76 -7.94 13.37
N GLN A 141 -0.11 -7.77 14.52
CA GLN A 141 1.04 -8.54 15.03
C GLN A 141 0.73 -10.04 15.13
N ASP A 142 -0.51 -10.39 15.49
CA ASP A 142 -0.97 -11.78 15.59
C ASP A 142 -1.32 -12.38 14.22
N ARG A 143 -1.53 -11.52 13.22
CA ARG A 143 -1.88 -11.90 11.85
C ARG A 143 -0.69 -11.94 10.91
N LEU A 144 0.38 -11.20 11.21
CA LEU A 144 1.60 -11.07 10.43
C LEU A 144 2.78 -10.92 11.40
N VAL A 145 3.73 -11.85 11.33
CA VAL A 145 4.95 -11.80 12.15
C VAL A 145 5.72 -10.51 11.85
N ASP A 146 6.29 -9.89 12.88
CA ASP A 146 7.06 -8.63 12.79
C ASP A 146 6.29 -7.43 12.18
N ALA A 147 4.96 -7.51 12.08
CA ALA A 147 4.13 -6.34 11.79
C ALA A 147 3.86 -5.53 13.06
N SER A 148 3.51 -4.26 12.93
CA SER A 148 3.05 -3.43 14.04
C SER A 148 2.04 -2.37 13.58
N THR A 149 1.30 -1.83 14.55
CA THR A 149 0.32 -0.76 14.35
C THR A 149 0.53 0.33 15.38
N GLU A 150 0.54 1.58 14.95
CA GLU A 150 0.63 2.75 15.83
C GLU A 150 -0.43 3.76 15.42
N PHE A 151 -1.26 4.20 16.37
CA PHE A 151 -2.31 5.19 16.13
C PHE A 151 -1.99 6.48 16.86
N ASP A 152 -1.70 7.53 16.10
CA ASP A 152 -1.57 8.90 16.60
C ASP A 152 -2.95 9.57 16.51
N VAL A 153 -3.57 9.76 17.67
CA VAL A 153 -4.89 10.38 17.80
C VAL A 153 -4.84 11.86 17.40
N GLY A 154 -3.76 12.57 17.74
CA GLY A 154 -3.60 14.00 17.50
C GLY A 154 -3.52 14.34 16.01
N GLN A 155 -2.91 13.44 15.22
CA GLN A 155 -2.79 13.57 13.76
C GLN A 155 -3.86 12.80 12.98
N GLN A 156 -4.71 12.01 13.65
CA GLN A 156 -5.67 11.09 13.02
C GLN A 156 -4.96 10.14 12.03
N HIS A 157 -3.81 9.62 12.46
CA HIS A 157 -2.88 8.89 11.63
C HIS A 157 -2.69 7.47 12.19
N LEU A 158 -2.99 6.45 11.37
CA LEU A 158 -2.67 5.06 11.67
C LEU A 158 -1.51 4.58 10.81
N SER A 159 -0.37 4.32 11.46
CA SER A 159 0.82 3.73 10.86
C SER A 159 0.76 2.21 10.95
N LEU A 160 0.86 1.53 9.81
CA LEU A 160 1.01 0.08 9.71
C LEU A 160 2.46 -0.21 9.27
N SER A 161 3.26 -0.81 10.15
CA SER A 161 4.57 -1.35 9.76
C SER A 161 4.41 -2.81 9.40
N VAL A 162 4.70 -3.18 8.15
CA VAL A 162 4.51 -4.55 7.66
C VAL A 162 5.74 -4.95 6.83
N PRO A 163 6.39 -6.09 7.14
CA PRO A 163 7.50 -6.60 6.34
C PRO A 163 7.16 -6.70 4.84
N GLN A 164 8.07 -6.24 3.98
CA GLN A 164 7.85 -6.16 2.52
C GLN A 164 7.51 -7.52 1.88
N ILE A 165 7.91 -8.64 2.50
CA ILE A 165 7.55 -9.98 2.03
C ILE A 165 6.03 -10.22 2.05
N TYR A 166 5.31 -9.62 3.00
CA TYR A 166 3.84 -9.71 3.12
C TYR A 166 3.13 -8.65 2.31
N VAL A 167 3.80 -7.55 1.95
CA VAL A 167 3.23 -6.51 1.11
C VAL A 167 3.37 -6.93 -0.36
N GLY A 168 2.23 -6.95 -1.05
CA GLY A 168 2.12 -7.05 -2.49
C GLY A 168 2.85 -5.86 -3.10
N ARG A 169 3.60 -6.12 -4.17
CA ARG A 169 4.48 -5.13 -4.76
C ARG A 169 3.65 -3.98 -5.34
N MET A 170 3.45 -2.92 -4.57
CA MET A 170 2.93 -1.67 -5.09
C MET A 170 4.11 -0.97 -5.73
N ALA A 171 4.22 -1.13 -7.05
CA ALA A 171 5.23 -0.39 -7.79
C ALA A 171 4.98 1.10 -7.59
N ARG A 172 6.05 1.89 -7.60
CA ARG A 172 5.95 3.34 -7.42
C ARG A 172 4.97 3.94 -8.43
N GLY A 173 4.00 4.72 -7.95
CA GLY A 173 2.92 5.27 -8.77
C GLY A 173 1.75 4.31 -9.00
N TYR A 174 1.65 3.21 -8.23
CA TYR A 174 0.50 2.32 -8.28
C TYR A 174 -0.79 3.05 -7.88
N VAL A 175 -1.85 2.82 -8.66
CA VAL A 175 -3.20 3.30 -8.36
C VAL A 175 -4.13 2.09 -8.31
N SER A 176 -4.86 1.96 -7.19
CA SER A 176 -5.84 0.87 -7.04
C SER A 176 -6.88 0.92 -8.16
N PRO A 177 -7.24 -0.22 -8.79
CA PRO A 177 -8.28 -0.27 -9.80
C PRO A 177 -9.66 0.20 -9.31
N ASP A 178 -9.92 0.16 -7.99
CA ASP A 178 -11.17 0.68 -7.41
C ASP A 178 -11.29 2.21 -7.52
N LEU A 179 -10.17 2.90 -7.73
CA LEU A 179 -10.11 4.34 -7.96
C LEU A 179 -10.22 4.71 -9.46
N TRP A 180 -10.27 3.72 -10.36
CA TRP A 180 -10.34 3.99 -11.80
C TRP A 180 -11.76 4.35 -12.20
N GLU A 181 -11.93 5.57 -12.74
CA GLU A 181 -13.21 6.02 -13.24
C GLU A 181 -13.43 5.63 -14.70
N GLU A 182 -14.59 5.04 -15.00
CA GLU A 182 -14.97 4.74 -16.40
C GLU A 182 -15.32 6.01 -17.20
N GLY A 183 -15.49 7.15 -16.52
CA GLY A 183 -15.91 8.42 -17.08
C GLY A 183 -17.43 8.56 -17.18
N ILE A 184 -17.87 9.62 -17.87
CA ILE A 184 -19.30 9.93 -18.06
C ILE A 184 -19.81 9.47 -19.42
N ASN A 185 -21.13 9.30 -19.51
CA ASN A 185 -21.79 9.08 -20.79
C ASN A 185 -21.73 10.37 -21.63
N ALA A 186 -21.13 10.31 -22.81
CA ALA A 186 -20.92 11.48 -23.65
C ALA A 186 -20.86 11.12 -25.14
N GLY A 187 -21.35 12.03 -25.98
CA GLY A 187 -21.11 12.02 -27.43
C GLY A 187 -19.88 12.86 -27.77
N LEU A 188 -19.10 12.39 -28.74
CA LEU A 188 -17.86 13.01 -29.20
C LEU A 188 -17.94 13.22 -30.71
N LEU A 189 -17.51 14.39 -31.16
CA LEU A 189 -17.35 14.70 -32.58
C LEU A 189 -16.11 15.57 -32.75
N ASN A 190 -15.13 15.05 -33.48
CA ASN A 190 -13.94 15.78 -33.87
C ASN A 190 -13.92 15.89 -35.39
N TYR A 191 -13.57 17.07 -35.92
CA TYR A 191 -13.58 17.32 -37.35
C TYR A 191 -12.32 18.07 -37.78
N SER A 192 -11.78 17.70 -38.92
CA SER A 192 -10.66 18.40 -39.57
C SER A 192 -11.02 18.64 -41.03
N PHE A 193 -11.14 19.91 -41.40
CA PHE A 193 -11.46 20.33 -42.75
C PHE A 193 -10.27 21.06 -43.39
N ASN A 194 -9.86 20.62 -44.57
CA ASN A 194 -8.84 21.26 -45.36
C ASN A 194 -9.37 21.48 -46.79
N GLY A 195 -8.97 22.58 -47.42
CA GLY A 195 -9.19 22.79 -48.83
C GLY A 195 -8.07 23.60 -49.46
N ASN A 196 -7.77 23.29 -50.71
CA ASN A 196 -6.81 24.03 -51.52
C ASN A 196 -7.35 24.24 -52.93
N SER A 197 -6.91 25.33 -53.56
CA SER A 197 -7.21 25.64 -54.95
C SER A 197 -5.90 25.83 -55.69
N ILE A 198 -5.67 25.00 -56.70
CA ILE A 198 -4.50 25.07 -57.57
C ILE A 198 -4.92 25.74 -58.88
N ASN A 199 -4.23 26.82 -59.22
CA ASN A 199 -4.44 27.53 -60.48
C ASN A 199 -3.24 27.29 -61.40
N ASN A 200 -3.41 26.46 -62.43
CA ASN A 200 -2.36 26.17 -63.39
C ASN A 200 -2.39 27.19 -64.55
N ARG A 201 -1.35 28.01 -64.62
CA ARG A 201 -1.09 28.89 -65.76
C ARG A 201 -0.16 28.19 -66.75
N SER A 202 -0.72 27.42 -67.69
CA SER A 202 0.01 26.90 -68.85
C SER A 202 -0.54 27.50 -70.15
N ASN A 203 0.33 27.77 -71.13
CA ASN A 203 -0.03 28.46 -72.37
C ASN A 203 -1.02 27.70 -73.27
N HIS A 204 -1.29 26.43 -73.01
CA HIS A 204 -2.16 25.59 -73.86
C HIS A 204 -3.24 24.82 -73.09
N ASN A 205 -3.27 24.88 -71.75
CA ASN A 205 -4.31 24.30 -70.90
C ASN A 205 -4.34 25.05 -69.55
N ALA A 206 -5.06 26.17 -69.51
CA ALA A 206 -5.32 26.90 -68.28
C ALA A 206 -6.48 26.23 -67.53
N GLY A 207 -6.30 25.96 -66.23
CA GLY A 207 -7.25 25.17 -65.46
C GLY A 207 -7.17 25.45 -63.96
N LYS A 208 -8.33 25.58 -63.31
CA LYS A 208 -8.46 25.67 -61.86
C LYS A 208 -8.91 24.33 -61.32
N SER A 209 -8.15 23.76 -60.38
CA SER A 209 -8.52 22.55 -59.65
C SER A 209 -8.74 22.90 -58.19
N ASN A 210 -9.86 22.48 -57.61
CA ASN A 210 -10.18 22.69 -56.21
C ASN A 210 -10.22 21.32 -55.53
N TYR A 211 -9.63 21.22 -54.35
CA TYR A 211 -9.72 20.04 -53.52
C TYR A 211 -10.23 20.45 -52.16
N ALA A 212 -11.10 19.63 -51.59
CA ALA A 212 -11.55 19.76 -50.23
C ALA A 212 -11.59 18.37 -49.58
N TYR A 213 -11.22 18.32 -48.31
CA TYR A 213 -11.13 17.11 -47.53
C TYR A 213 -11.68 17.37 -46.13
N LEU A 214 -12.55 16.50 -45.66
CA LEU A 214 -13.07 16.49 -44.31
C LEU A 214 -12.77 15.14 -43.69
N ASN A 215 -12.08 15.12 -42.55
CA ASN A 215 -12.01 13.96 -41.67
C ASN A 215 -12.97 14.18 -40.51
N LEU A 216 -13.82 13.19 -40.25
CA LEU A 216 -14.82 13.21 -39.19
C LEU A 216 -14.59 11.99 -38.29
N GLN A 217 -14.21 12.25 -37.03
CA GLN A 217 -14.06 11.24 -36.00
C GLN A 217 -15.22 11.40 -35.03
N SER A 218 -16.15 10.45 -35.04
CA SER A 218 -17.28 10.44 -34.12
C SER A 218 -17.08 9.38 -33.05
N GLY A 219 -17.71 9.56 -31.91
CA GLY A 219 -17.63 8.61 -30.83
C GLY A 219 -18.74 8.75 -29.81
N ILE A 220 -18.99 7.68 -29.09
CA ILE A 220 -19.94 7.64 -27.99
C ILE A 220 -19.29 6.86 -26.84
N ASN A 221 -19.35 7.41 -25.64
CA ASN A 221 -18.96 6.73 -24.41
C ASN A 221 -20.23 6.39 -23.62
N ILE A 222 -20.42 5.12 -23.26
CA ILE A 222 -21.51 4.65 -22.40
C ILE A 222 -20.94 3.69 -21.37
N GLY A 223 -20.83 4.13 -20.10
CA GLY A 223 -20.04 3.44 -19.08
C GLY A 223 -18.64 3.12 -19.60
N SER A 224 -18.23 1.87 -19.48
CA SER A 224 -16.92 1.36 -19.91
C SER A 224 -16.74 1.24 -21.42
N TRP A 225 -17.82 1.33 -22.19
CA TRP A 225 -17.79 1.13 -23.63
C TRP A 225 -17.48 2.44 -24.34
N ARG A 226 -16.49 2.37 -25.24
CA ARG A 226 -16.05 3.49 -26.07
C ARG A 226 -16.24 3.08 -27.53
N LEU A 227 -17.28 3.61 -28.17
CA LEU A 227 -17.51 3.45 -29.60
C LEU A 227 -16.80 4.59 -30.34
N ARG A 228 -16.07 4.26 -31.41
CA ARG A 228 -15.38 5.21 -32.29
C ARG A 228 -15.67 4.87 -33.74
N ASP A 229 -15.90 5.90 -34.55
CA ASP A 229 -16.05 5.80 -36.00
C ASP A 229 -15.22 6.90 -36.67
N ASN A 230 -14.53 6.54 -37.74
CA ASN A 230 -13.78 7.49 -38.56
C ASN A 230 -14.26 7.40 -40.01
N SER A 231 -14.63 8.55 -40.55
CA SER A 231 -15.11 8.69 -41.91
C SER A 231 -14.49 9.92 -42.56
N THR A 232 -14.30 9.85 -43.88
CA THR A 232 -13.72 10.95 -44.65
C THR A 232 -14.60 11.33 -45.81
N TRP A 233 -14.55 12.60 -46.16
CA TRP A 233 -15.15 13.13 -47.36
C TRP A 233 -14.10 13.83 -48.19
N SER A 234 -14.04 13.50 -49.46
CA SER A 234 -13.10 14.10 -50.40
C SER A 234 -13.85 14.63 -51.62
N TYR A 235 -13.56 15.88 -51.95
CA TYR A 235 -14.00 16.55 -53.15
C TYR A 235 -12.80 16.97 -53.97
N ASN A 236 -12.79 16.62 -55.26
CA ASN A 236 -11.79 17.05 -56.21
C ASN A 236 -12.51 17.54 -57.47
N SER A 237 -12.29 18.79 -57.86
CA SER A 237 -12.71 19.34 -59.14
C SER A 237 -11.52 19.41 -60.07
N GLY A 238 -11.66 18.88 -61.29
CA GLY A 238 -10.55 18.87 -62.24
C GLY A 238 -10.76 19.80 -63.45
N SER A 239 -9.67 20.08 -64.17
CA SER A 239 -9.70 20.97 -65.34
C SER A 239 -10.00 20.21 -66.63
N SER A 240 -10.96 20.74 -67.41
CA SER A 240 -11.22 20.55 -68.84
C SER A 240 -11.41 19.14 -69.42
N ASN A 241 -11.00 18.04 -68.77
CA ASN A 241 -11.21 16.65 -69.23
C ASN A 241 -11.28 15.60 -68.11
N SER A 242 -11.27 16.00 -66.83
CA SER A 242 -11.31 15.11 -65.67
C SER A 242 -12.65 15.24 -64.94
N SER A 243 -13.31 14.12 -64.65
CA SER A 243 -14.57 14.09 -63.89
C SER A 243 -14.36 14.58 -62.46
N ASP A 244 -15.24 15.45 -61.99
CA ASP A 244 -15.32 15.80 -60.57
C ASP A 244 -15.54 14.54 -59.73
N SER A 245 -14.80 14.41 -58.63
CA SER A 245 -14.99 13.33 -57.66
C SER A 245 -15.49 13.90 -56.35
N ASN A 246 -16.64 13.42 -55.89
CA ASN A 246 -17.21 13.77 -54.60
C ASN A 246 -17.61 12.46 -53.91
N LYS A 247 -16.88 12.06 -52.87
CA LYS A 247 -17.08 10.76 -52.22
C LYS A 247 -16.99 10.87 -50.72
N TRP A 248 -17.90 10.16 -50.05
CA TRP A 248 -17.79 9.83 -48.64
C TRP A 248 -17.22 8.42 -48.52
N GLN A 249 -16.16 8.25 -47.74
CA GLN A 249 -15.48 6.98 -47.53
C GLN A 249 -15.35 6.71 -46.03
N HIS A 250 -15.96 5.62 -45.59
CA HIS A 250 -15.81 5.09 -44.26
C HIS A 250 -14.42 4.44 -44.09
N ILE A 251 -13.75 4.71 -42.96
CA ILE A 251 -12.42 4.17 -42.65
C ILE A 251 -12.53 2.99 -41.69
N ASN A 252 -13.08 3.22 -40.50
CA ASN A 252 -13.20 2.20 -39.47
C ASN A 252 -14.30 2.52 -38.45
N THR A 253 -14.90 1.47 -37.90
CA THR A 253 -15.74 1.54 -36.70
C THR A 253 -15.28 0.48 -35.71
N SER A 254 -15.08 0.86 -34.46
CA SER A 254 -14.76 -0.07 -33.39
C SER A 254 -15.37 0.33 -32.05
N ALA A 255 -15.65 -0.67 -31.22
CA ALA A 255 -16.04 -0.50 -29.84
C ALA A 255 -15.00 -1.17 -28.95
N GLU A 256 -14.49 -0.43 -27.97
CA GLU A 256 -13.51 -0.92 -27.01
C GLU A 256 -14.02 -0.85 -25.58
N ARG A 257 -13.58 -1.80 -24.76
CA ARG A 257 -13.82 -1.84 -23.31
C ARG A 257 -12.63 -2.47 -22.61
N ASP A 258 -12.23 -1.86 -21.50
CA ASP A 258 -11.23 -2.39 -20.60
C ASP A 258 -11.82 -3.49 -19.69
N ILE A 259 -11.08 -4.59 -19.53
CA ILE A 259 -11.37 -5.72 -18.63
C ILE A 259 -10.34 -5.70 -17.51
N ILE A 260 -10.66 -4.95 -16.45
CA ILE A 260 -9.75 -4.67 -15.32
C ILE A 260 -9.18 -5.95 -14.67
N PRO A 261 -9.97 -7.00 -14.37
CA PRO A 261 -9.43 -8.21 -13.74
C PRO A 261 -8.39 -8.95 -14.59
N LEU A 262 -8.44 -8.77 -15.92
CA LEU A 262 -7.49 -9.38 -16.86
C LEU A 262 -6.37 -8.42 -17.27
N ARG A 263 -6.37 -7.17 -16.78
CA ARG A 263 -5.48 -6.09 -17.23
C ARG A 263 -5.39 -5.99 -18.76
N SER A 264 -6.55 -6.13 -19.41
CA SER A 264 -6.65 -6.30 -20.87
C SER A 264 -7.72 -5.40 -21.46
N ARG A 265 -7.63 -5.13 -22.75
CA ARG A 265 -8.64 -4.43 -23.54
C ARG A 265 -9.33 -5.39 -24.51
N LEU A 266 -10.64 -5.35 -24.53
CA LEU A 266 -11.48 -5.97 -25.54
C LEU A 266 -11.79 -4.94 -26.63
N THR A 267 -11.55 -5.30 -27.89
CA THR A 267 -11.95 -4.50 -29.06
C THR A 267 -12.87 -5.33 -29.95
N VAL A 268 -13.96 -4.73 -30.39
CA VAL A 268 -14.96 -5.30 -31.30
C VAL A 268 -15.10 -4.41 -32.52
N GLY A 269 -15.02 -4.98 -33.72
CA GLY A 269 -15.08 -4.23 -34.98
C GLY A 269 -13.73 -4.16 -35.67
N ASP A 270 -13.44 -3.02 -36.31
CA ASP A 270 -12.19 -2.83 -37.05
C ASP A 270 -10.99 -2.64 -36.10
N SER A 271 -9.96 -3.46 -36.28
CA SER A 271 -8.74 -3.40 -35.49
C SER A 271 -7.55 -3.94 -36.28
N TYR A 272 -6.38 -3.98 -35.63
CA TYR A 272 -5.15 -4.54 -36.16
C TYR A 272 -4.46 -5.38 -35.08
N THR A 273 -3.66 -6.36 -35.49
CA THR A 273 -2.82 -7.16 -34.58
C THR A 273 -1.54 -6.43 -34.23
N ASP A 274 -0.98 -6.73 -33.06
CA ASP A 274 0.33 -6.20 -32.66
C ASP A 274 1.42 -6.83 -33.54
N GLY A 275 2.51 -6.08 -33.76
CA GLY A 275 3.58 -6.41 -34.71
C GLY A 275 4.81 -7.08 -34.09
N ASP A 276 4.70 -7.57 -32.85
CA ASP A 276 5.88 -7.96 -32.05
C ASP A 276 6.52 -9.28 -32.50
N ILE A 277 5.71 -10.22 -33.02
CA ILE A 277 6.15 -11.56 -33.47
C ILE A 277 5.91 -11.75 -34.98
N PHE A 278 4.76 -11.30 -35.47
CA PHE A 278 4.34 -11.42 -36.86
C PHE A 278 4.02 -10.04 -37.44
N ASP A 279 3.96 -9.96 -38.77
CA ASP A 279 3.51 -8.74 -39.43
C ASP A 279 2.09 -8.37 -38.98
N SER A 280 1.88 -7.07 -38.70
CA SER A 280 0.58 -6.55 -38.31
C SER A 280 -0.43 -6.71 -39.44
N VAL A 281 -1.61 -7.25 -39.12
CA VAL A 281 -2.71 -7.40 -40.07
C VAL A 281 -3.93 -6.63 -39.59
N ASN A 282 -4.57 -5.91 -40.52
CA ASN A 282 -5.87 -5.27 -40.29
C ASN A 282 -7.00 -6.31 -40.42
N PHE A 283 -7.96 -6.27 -39.52
CA PHE A 283 -9.11 -7.18 -39.52
C PHE A 283 -10.35 -6.55 -38.91
N ARG A 284 -11.50 -7.19 -39.16
CA ARG A 284 -12.77 -6.88 -38.50
C ARG A 284 -13.20 -8.09 -37.68
N GLY A 285 -13.28 -7.95 -36.36
CA GLY A 285 -13.57 -9.08 -35.48
C GLY A 285 -13.50 -8.73 -34.00
N LEU A 286 -13.01 -9.67 -33.21
CA LEU A 286 -12.79 -9.53 -31.77
C LEU A 286 -11.29 -9.61 -31.46
N LYS A 287 -10.80 -8.70 -30.63
CA LYS A 287 -9.43 -8.70 -30.10
C LYS A 287 -9.47 -8.60 -28.59
N ILE A 288 -8.69 -9.41 -27.90
CA ILE A 288 -8.37 -9.21 -26.48
C ILE A 288 -6.86 -9.18 -26.36
N ASN A 289 -6.32 -8.07 -25.85
CA ASN A 289 -4.89 -7.92 -25.63
C ASN A 289 -4.62 -7.26 -24.26
N SER A 290 -3.55 -7.67 -23.60
CA SER A 290 -3.03 -6.98 -22.42
C SER A 290 -2.61 -5.56 -22.80
N THR A 291 -2.79 -4.60 -21.89
CA THR A 291 -2.39 -3.21 -22.14
C THR A 291 -1.43 -2.71 -21.08
N GLU A 292 -0.28 -2.21 -21.50
CA GLU A 292 0.72 -1.61 -20.59
C GLU A 292 0.19 -0.33 -19.94
N ALA A 293 -0.80 0.35 -20.54
CA ALA A 293 -1.42 1.54 -19.94
C ALA A 293 -2.16 1.26 -18.60
N MET A 294 -2.37 -0.02 -18.24
CA MET A 294 -2.89 -0.43 -16.94
C MET A 294 -1.81 -0.77 -15.91
N LEU A 295 -0.53 -0.71 -16.31
CA LEU A 295 0.62 -0.88 -15.42
C LEU A 295 1.10 0.50 -14.95
N PRO A 296 1.58 0.61 -13.69
CA PRO A 296 2.28 1.81 -13.24
C PRO A 296 3.52 2.07 -14.08
N ASP A 297 3.84 3.34 -14.37
CA ASP A 297 4.97 3.75 -15.22
C ASP A 297 6.31 3.06 -14.87
N SER A 298 6.53 2.79 -13.58
CA SER A 298 7.72 2.08 -13.07
C SER A 298 7.87 0.63 -13.53
N GLN A 299 6.82 0.04 -14.10
CA GLN A 299 6.78 -1.31 -14.64
C GLN A 299 6.66 -1.35 -16.17
N HIS A 300 6.76 -0.21 -16.86
CA HIS A 300 6.74 -0.18 -18.32
C HIS A 300 8.09 -0.64 -18.89
N GLY A 301 8.04 -1.49 -19.92
CA GLY A 301 9.23 -2.03 -20.55
C GLY A 301 9.98 -3.05 -19.69
N PHE A 302 11.22 -3.37 -20.11
CA PHE A 302 12.05 -4.34 -19.42
C PHE A 302 13.06 -3.64 -18.51
N ALA A 303 13.00 -3.95 -17.21
CA ALA A 303 14.05 -3.63 -16.26
C ALA A 303 14.49 -4.91 -15.52
N PRO A 304 15.79 -5.10 -15.23
CA PRO A 304 16.26 -6.21 -14.43
C PRO A 304 15.67 -6.18 -13.01
N VAL A 305 15.26 -7.35 -12.51
CA VAL A 305 14.81 -7.51 -11.12
C VAL A 305 16.01 -7.75 -10.22
N ILE A 306 16.19 -6.91 -9.20
CA ILE A 306 17.30 -7.01 -8.25
C ILE A 306 16.82 -7.77 -7.02
N HIS A 307 17.53 -8.85 -6.66
CA HIS A 307 17.31 -9.58 -5.41
C HIS A 307 18.46 -9.34 -4.44
N GLY A 308 18.15 -9.15 -3.16
CA GLY A 308 19.15 -8.92 -2.12
C GLY A 308 18.65 -9.30 -0.73
N ILE A 309 19.55 -9.26 0.26
CA ILE A 309 19.24 -9.50 1.67
C ILE A 309 19.87 -8.38 2.49
N ALA A 310 19.05 -7.65 3.25
CA ALA A 310 19.50 -6.66 4.22
C ALA A 310 19.59 -7.29 5.61
N ARG A 311 20.67 -7.02 6.35
CA ARG A 311 20.86 -7.55 7.72
C ARG A 311 20.04 -6.79 8.75
N GLY A 312 19.88 -5.48 8.55
CA GLY A 312 19.02 -4.61 9.34
C GLY A 312 18.21 -3.68 8.42
N THR A 313 17.74 -2.55 8.96
CA THR A 313 17.17 -1.49 8.13
C THR A 313 18.28 -0.92 7.25
N ALA A 314 18.13 -1.01 5.94
CA ALA A 314 19.18 -0.65 4.98
C ALA A 314 18.66 0.31 3.92
N GLN A 315 19.54 1.20 3.46
CA GLN A 315 19.31 2.03 2.29
C GLN A 315 19.89 1.35 1.05
N VAL A 316 19.05 1.07 0.06
CA VAL A 316 19.46 0.50 -1.22
C VAL A 316 19.49 1.63 -2.26
N SER A 317 20.64 1.84 -2.90
CA SER A 317 20.78 2.74 -4.04
C SER A 317 21.21 1.97 -5.28
N VAL A 318 20.62 2.33 -6.41
CA VAL A 318 20.95 1.79 -7.73
C VAL A 318 21.44 2.93 -8.59
N LYS A 319 22.64 2.76 -9.15
CA LYS A 319 23.25 3.68 -10.10
C LYS A 319 23.26 3.08 -11.49
N GLN A 320 23.03 3.92 -12.49
CA GLN A 320 23.23 3.57 -13.89
C GLN A 320 23.97 4.71 -14.58
N ASN A 321 25.02 4.39 -15.33
CA ASN A 321 25.89 5.39 -15.98
C ASN A 321 26.41 6.48 -15.02
N GLY A 322 26.63 6.14 -13.75
CA GLY A 322 27.11 7.05 -12.71
C GLY A 322 26.06 7.93 -12.04
N TYR A 323 24.80 7.88 -12.48
CA TYR A 323 23.68 8.61 -11.89
C TYR A 323 22.84 7.70 -10.99
N ASP A 324 22.39 8.22 -9.85
CA ASP A 324 21.41 7.51 -8.99
C ASP A 324 20.07 7.45 -9.71
N VAL A 325 19.65 6.25 -10.11
CA VAL A 325 18.38 6.01 -10.81
C VAL A 325 17.29 5.50 -9.88
N TYR A 326 17.67 4.94 -8.75
CA TYR A 326 16.75 4.42 -7.75
C TYR A 326 17.37 4.51 -6.37
N GLN A 327 16.57 4.89 -5.37
CA GLN A 327 16.96 4.85 -3.97
C GLN A 327 15.72 4.56 -3.12
N THR A 328 15.84 3.60 -2.21
CA THR A 328 14.78 3.26 -1.26
C THR A 328 15.37 2.75 0.04
N THR A 329 14.58 2.76 1.11
CA THR A 329 14.93 2.09 2.37
C THR A 329 14.15 0.79 2.44
N VAL A 330 14.83 -0.30 2.80
CA VAL A 330 14.23 -1.62 2.97
C VAL A 330 14.30 -2.06 4.43
N PRO A 331 13.26 -2.75 4.95
CA PRO A 331 13.31 -3.34 6.27
C PRO A 331 14.31 -4.53 6.32
N PRO A 332 14.69 -4.99 7.54
CA PRO A 332 15.54 -6.17 7.70
C PRO A 332 14.97 -7.41 6.98
N GLY A 333 15.83 -8.16 6.30
CA GLY A 333 15.46 -9.41 5.61
C GLY A 333 15.66 -9.39 4.09
N PRO A 334 15.18 -10.44 3.38
CA PRO A 334 15.25 -10.51 1.93
C PRO A 334 14.33 -9.47 1.27
N PHE A 335 14.84 -8.80 0.23
CA PHE A 335 14.10 -7.81 -0.55
C PHE A 335 14.23 -8.07 -2.05
N THR A 336 13.33 -7.46 -2.82
CA THR A 336 13.36 -7.50 -4.29
C THR A 336 12.93 -6.14 -4.81
N ILE A 337 13.66 -5.62 -5.80
CA ILE A 337 13.38 -4.35 -6.48
C ILE A 337 13.08 -4.67 -7.95
N ASP A 338 11.85 -4.41 -8.37
CA ASP A 338 11.33 -4.64 -9.72
C ASP A 338 10.59 -3.42 -10.31
N ASP A 339 10.68 -2.27 -9.66
CA ASP A 339 10.06 -1.00 -10.03
C ASP A 339 11.10 0.05 -10.49
N ILE A 340 12.19 -0.43 -11.09
CA ILE A 340 13.20 0.44 -11.70
C ILE A 340 12.71 0.84 -13.09
N ASN A 341 12.64 2.14 -13.34
CA ASN A 341 12.29 2.65 -14.65
C ASN A 341 13.21 2.06 -15.74
N SER A 342 12.60 1.53 -16.80
CA SER A 342 13.34 1.03 -17.96
C SER A 342 14.15 2.16 -18.61
N ALA A 343 15.49 2.05 -18.55
CA ALA A 343 16.37 2.95 -19.28
C ALA A 343 16.51 2.45 -20.73
N ALA A 344 15.88 3.15 -21.67
CA ALA A 344 15.80 2.78 -23.09
C ALA A 344 17.16 2.52 -23.77
N ASN A 345 18.26 3.04 -23.24
CA ASN A 345 19.59 2.99 -23.86
C ASN A 345 20.58 2.03 -23.20
N GLY A 346 20.14 1.21 -22.23
CA GLY A 346 20.99 0.23 -21.57
C GLY A 346 22.15 0.82 -20.75
N GLY A 347 22.81 -0.06 -19.99
CA GLY A 347 23.92 0.26 -19.08
C GLY A 347 23.85 -0.59 -17.82
N ASP A 348 25.01 -0.95 -17.27
CA ASP A 348 25.09 -1.80 -16.07
C ASP A 348 24.48 -1.07 -14.86
N LEU A 349 23.69 -1.80 -14.09
CA LEU A 349 23.16 -1.34 -12.81
C LEU A 349 24.18 -1.65 -11.71
N GLN A 350 24.62 -0.64 -10.99
CA GLN A 350 25.47 -0.79 -9.81
C GLN A 350 24.60 -0.65 -8.56
N VAL A 351 24.49 -1.71 -7.77
CA VAL A 351 23.64 -1.73 -6.59
C VAL A 351 24.50 -1.58 -5.35
N THR A 352 24.13 -0.66 -4.46
CA THR A 352 24.79 -0.45 -3.17
C THR A 352 23.76 -0.57 -2.05
N ILE A 353 24.03 -1.42 -1.08
CA ILE A 353 23.21 -1.62 0.12
C ILE A 353 24.00 -1.05 1.30
N LYS A 354 23.50 0.01 1.91
CA LYS A 354 24.09 0.65 3.08
C LYS A 354 23.26 0.32 4.31
N GLU A 355 23.82 -0.49 5.20
CA GLU A 355 23.18 -0.94 6.43
C GLU A 355 23.20 0.17 7.51
N ALA A 356 22.36 0.04 8.53
CA ALA A 356 22.28 0.99 9.64
C ALA A 356 23.61 1.12 10.44
N ASP A 357 24.43 0.08 10.47
CA ASP A 357 25.76 0.10 11.11
C ASP A 357 26.84 0.80 10.25
N GLY A 358 26.46 1.27 9.06
CA GLY A 358 27.36 1.92 8.10
C GLY A 358 28.14 0.94 7.21
N SER A 359 27.96 -0.37 7.37
CA SER A 359 28.52 -1.36 6.45
C SER A 359 27.87 -1.25 5.07
N ILE A 360 28.66 -1.52 4.02
CA ILE A 360 28.25 -1.37 2.64
C ILE A 360 28.46 -2.69 1.91
N GLN A 361 27.44 -3.13 1.18
CA GLN A 361 27.48 -4.27 0.25
C GLN A 361 27.26 -3.76 -1.16
N THR A 362 28.06 -4.20 -2.13
CA THR A 362 27.90 -3.85 -3.55
C THR A 362 27.66 -5.10 -4.36
N LEU A 363 26.64 -5.08 -5.23
CA LEU A 363 26.30 -6.18 -6.16
C LEU A 363 26.70 -5.83 -7.58
#